data_AF-A0AAV6LWV1-F1
#
_entry.id   AF-A0AAV6LWV1-F1
#
_cell.length_a   1.000
_cell.length_b   1.000
_cell.length_c   1.000
_cell.angle_alpha   90.00
_cell.angle_beta   90.00
_cell.angle_gamma   90.00
#
_symmetry.space_group_name_H-M   'P 1'
#
loop_
_entity.id
_entity.type
_entity.pdbx_description
1 polymer ?
#
loop_
_entity_poly.entity_id
_entity_poly.type
_entity_poly.pdbx_seq_one_letter_code
_entity_poly.pdbx_strand_id
1 'polypeptide(L)'
;MALQVWETLKEAIVAYTGLSPSTFFTVLALGLAFYYLISSFFGPSDYGTHTRDLGEQLQPLPPPVQVGEVSEDELKQYDGSDPEKPLLMAIKGQIYDVSQSRMFYGPGGPYALFAGKDASRALAKMSFEEKDLTGDISGLGPFELEALQDWEYKFMSKYVKVGTIKKPVAEGDTAPAAGEPAESSTAEVSSSSSKPAEDSPSESHADKAAEETPAAAKNVE
;
A
#
# COMPACT_ATOMS: atom_id res chain seq x y z
N MET A 1 -16.43 -49.00 -4.17
CA MET A 1 -16.59 -47.74 -3.41
C MET A 1 -15.36 -46.83 -3.62
N ALA A 2 -14.49 -46.59 -2.63
CA ALA A 2 -13.48 -45.51 -2.67
C ALA A 2 -12.65 -45.41 -3.97
N LEU A 3 -12.02 -46.51 -4.41
CA LEU A 3 -11.21 -46.52 -5.66
C LEU A 3 -12.01 -46.14 -6.91
N GLN A 4 -13.28 -46.53 -6.98
CA GLN A 4 -14.14 -46.24 -8.13
C GLN A 4 -14.51 -44.75 -8.18
N VAL A 5 -14.76 -44.13 -7.02
CA VAL A 5 -14.96 -42.67 -6.90
C VAL A 5 -13.68 -41.93 -7.31
N TRP A 6 -12.52 -42.44 -6.91
CA TRP A 6 -11.21 -41.86 -7.25
C TRP A 6 -10.91 -41.85 -8.74
N GLU A 7 -11.21 -42.93 -9.47
CA GLU A 7 -11.04 -42.93 -10.94
C GLU A 7 -12.07 -42.02 -11.62
N THR A 8 -13.35 -42.03 -11.24
CA THR A 8 -14.34 -41.10 -11.81
C THR A 8 -14.00 -39.62 -11.56
N LEU A 9 -13.33 -39.31 -10.45
CA LEU A 9 -12.83 -37.95 -10.16
C LEU A 9 -11.70 -37.55 -11.11
N LYS A 10 -10.77 -38.45 -11.42
CA LYS A 10 -9.70 -38.19 -12.42
C LYS A 10 -10.27 -37.98 -13.82
N GLU A 11 -11.20 -38.84 -14.23
CA GLU A 11 -11.88 -38.73 -15.53
C GLU A 11 -12.64 -37.41 -15.65
N ALA A 12 -13.36 -37.00 -14.59
CA ALA A 12 -14.03 -35.71 -14.53
C ALA A 12 -13.03 -34.53 -14.60
N ILE A 13 -11.90 -34.58 -13.88
CA ILE A 13 -10.86 -33.53 -13.95
C ILE A 13 -10.35 -33.37 -15.38
N VAL A 14 -10.02 -34.47 -16.06
CA VAL A 14 -9.57 -34.44 -17.47
C VAL A 14 -10.67 -33.90 -18.39
N ALA A 15 -11.91 -34.36 -18.23
CA ALA A 15 -13.03 -33.95 -19.07
C ALA A 15 -13.43 -32.47 -18.92
N TYR A 16 -13.36 -31.91 -17.70
CA TYR A 16 -13.75 -30.52 -17.42
C TYR A 16 -12.61 -29.49 -17.56
N THR A 17 -11.34 -29.90 -17.39
CA THR A 17 -10.20 -28.96 -17.39
C THR A 17 -9.20 -29.20 -18.52
N GLY A 18 -9.24 -30.35 -19.19
CA GLY A 18 -8.21 -30.77 -20.16
C GLY A 18 -6.84 -31.08 -19.54
N LEU A 19 -6.64 -30.84 -18.24
CA LEU A 19 -5.40 -31.09 -17.52
C LEU A 19 -5.31 -32.54 -17.05
N SER A 20 -4.09 -33.06 -16.93
CA SER A 20 -3.88 -34.31 -16.20
C SER A 20 -4.28 -34.14 -14.73
N PRO A 21 -4.73 -35.21 -14.03
CA PRO A 21 -5.08 -35.11 -12.61
C PRO A 21 -3.90 -34.60 -11.77
N SER A 22 -2.67 -35.04 -12.07
CA SER A 22 -1.46 -34.57 -11.42
C SER A 22 -1.27 -33.05 -11.58
N THR A 23 -1.42 -32.51 -12.79
CA THR A 23 -1.29 -31.05 -13.04
C THR A 23 -2.42 -30.24 -12.42
N PHE A 24 -3.64 -30.78 -12.34
CA PHE A 24 -4.73 -30.15 -11.60
C PHE A 24 -4.40 -30.06 -10.11
N PHE A 25 -3.95 -31.16 -9.49
CA PHE A 25 -3.60 -31.16 -8.08
C PHE A 25 -2.33 -30.36 -7.76
N THR A 26 -1.34 -30.25 -8.66
CA THR A 26 -0.19 -29.34 -8.42
C THR A 26 -0.57 -27.87 -8.54
N VAL A 27 -1.40 -27.48 -9.51
CA VAL A 27 -1.91 -26.09 -9.61
C VAL A 27 -2.78 -25.75 -8.40
N LEU A 28 -3.65 -26.66 -7.96
CA LEU A 28 -4.46 -26.48 -6.76
C LEU A 28 -3.60 -26.42 -5.48
N ALA A 29 -2.57 -27.25 -5.36
CA ALA A 29 -1.64 -27.21 -4.23
C ALA A 29 -0.78 -25.93 -4.21
N LEU A 30 -0.35 -25.43 -5.37
CA LEU A 30 0.36 -24.15 -5.48
C LEU A 30 -0.56 -22.96 -5.17
N GLY A 31 -1.80 -22.98 -5.66
CA GLY A 31 -2.81 -21.98 -5.32
C GLY A 31 -3.14 -21.96 -3.82
N LEU A 32 -3.28 -23.13 -3.19
CA LEU A 32 -3.43 -23.25 -1.74
C LEU A 32 -2.19 -22.78 -0.99
N ALA A 33 -0.98 -23.16 -1.41
CA ALA A 33 0.26 -22.72 -0.76
C ALA A 33 0.44 -21.19 -0.84
N PHE A 34 0.10 -20.59 -1.98
CA PHE A 34 0.11 -19.13 -2.17
C PHE A 34 -0.97 -18.44 -1.33
N TYR A 35 -2.18 -19.02 -1.27
CA TYR A 35 -3.24 -18.56 -0.37
C TYR A 35 -2.83 -18.63 1.11
N TYR A 36 -2.17 -19.71 1.54
CA TYR A 36 -1.64 -19.81 2.90
C TYR A 36 -0.49 -18.83 3.16
N LEU A 37 0.39 -18.56 2.19
CA LEU A 37 1.40 -17.51 2.29
C LEU A 37 0.79 -16.11 2.51
N ILE A 38 -0.23 -15.74 1.72
CA ILE A 38 -0.95 -14.47 1.89
C ILE A 38 -1.73 -14.45 3.20
N SER A 39 -2.39 -15.55 3.56
CA SER A 39 -3.13 -15.68 4.82
C SER A 39 -2.21 -15.64 6.04
N SER A 40 -0.95 -16.07 5.91
CA SER A 40 0.06 -15.96 6.97
C SER A 40 0.57 -14.53 7.19
N PHE A 41 0.29 -13.61 6.25
CA PHE A 41 0.64 -12.18 6.34
C PHE A 41 -0.51 -11.34 6.93
N PHE A 42 -1.76 -11.71 6.63
CA PHE A 42 -2.97 -10.96 7.00
C PHE A 42 -3.89 -11.64 8.04
N GLY A 43 -3.69 -12.91 8.35
CA GLY A 43 -4.51 -13.65 9.31
C GLY A 43 -4.19 -13.36 10.79
N PRO A 44 -5.01 -13.87 11.73
CA PRO A 44 -4.69 -13.85 13.16
C PRO A 44 -3.35 -14.55 13.41
N SER A 45 -2.47 -13.93 14.20
CA SER A 45 -1.06 -14.32 14.29
C SER A 45 -0.80 -15.52 15.22
N ASP A 46 -1.44 -16.67 14.97
CA ASP A 46 -1.15 -17.94 15.63
C ASP A 46 0.18 -18.57 15.12
N TYR A 47 1.27 -17.81 15.23
CA TYR A 47 2.64 -18.29 15.01
C TYR A 47 3.14 -19.15 16.20
N GLY A 48 2.36 -20.18 16.53
CA GLY A 48 2.76 -21.19 17.50
C GLY A 48 3.88 -22.07 16.95
N THR A 49 5.00 -22.17 17.68
CA THR A 49 6.06 -23.18 17.51
C THR A 49 7.14 -22.91 16.45
N HIS A 50 8.00 -21.89 16.66
CA HIS A 50 9.45 -22.09 16.44
C HIS A 50 10.44 -21.23 17.26
N THR A 51 10.03 -20.63 18.38
CA THR A 51 10.90 -19.82 19.27
C THR A 51 11.09 -20.45 20.64
N ARG A 52 11.83 -21.56 20.72
CA ARG A 52 12.05 -22.31 21.98
C ARG A 52 13.31 -21.90 22.77
N ASP A 53 13.97 -20.82 22.34
CA ASP A 53 15.25 -20.31 22.90
C ASP A 53 15.33 -18.77 22.93
N LEU A 54 14.19 -18.07 22.75
CA LEU A 54 14.08 -16.59 22.75
C LEU A 54 13.12 -16.12 23.87
N GLY A 55 13.23 -16.72 25.05
CA GLY A 55 12.25 -16.59 26.14
C GLY A 55 12.34 -15.33 27.00
N GLU A 56 13.33 -14.44 26.79
CA GLU A 56 13.78 -13.50 27.83
C GLU A 56 13.41 -12.02 27.63
N GLN A 57 12.77 -11.63 26.52
CA GLN A 57 12.23 -10.27 26.34
C GLN A 57 10.84 -10.21 25.67
N LEU A 58 9.87 -10.94 26.23
CA LEU A 58 8.46 -10.55 26.13
C LEU A 58 8.08 -9.68 27.34
N GLN A 59 8.63 -8.46 27.39
CA GLN A 59 7.98 -7.39 28.16
C GLN A 59 6.55 -7.20 27.60
N PRO A 60 5.51 -7.04 28.44
CA PRO A 60 4.19 -6.70 27.93
C PRO A 60 4.30 -5.36 27.21
N LEU A 61 3.93 -5.33 25.92
CA LEU A 61 4.07 -4.12 25.10
C LEU A 61 3.40 -2.93 25.78
N PRO A 62 4.08 -1.76 25.87
CA PRO A 62 3.50 -0.59 26.50
C PRO A 62 2.18 -0.22 25.79
N PRO A 63 1.17 0.29 26.52
CA PRO A 63 -0.09 0.67 25.90
C PRO A 63 0.16 1.74 24.83
N PRO A 64 -0.50 1.67 23.65
CA PRO A 64 -0.16 2.49 22.50
C PRO A 64 -0.28 3.99 22.83
N VAL A 65 0.88 4.65 22.85
CA VAL A 65 1.00 6.04 23.29
C VAL A 65 0.46 6.96 22.20
N GLN A 66 -0.58 7.72 22.51
CA GLN A 66 -1.10 8.77 21.62
C GLN A 66 -0.09 9.92 21.54
N VAL A 67 0.73 9.89 20.49
CA VAL A 67 1.77 10.89 20.22
C VAL A 67 1.22 12.20 19.64
N GLY A 68 -0.03 12.21 19.15
CA GLY A 68 -0.68 13.40 18.62
C GLY A 68 -0.06 13.85 17.30
N GLU A 69 0.19 15.15 17.14
CA GLU A 69 0.83 15.70 15.95
C GLU A 69 2.36 15.62 16.07
N VAL A 70 3.03 14.96 15.12
CA VAL A 70 4.48 14.67 15.13
C VAL A 70 5.11 15.11 13.81
N SER A 71 6.31 15.68 13.80
CA SER A 71 7.04 15.97 12.56
C SER A 71 7.75 14.73 12.00
N GLU A 72 8.14 14.75 10.72
CA GLU A 72 8.89 13.64 10.13
C GLU A 72 10.24 13.37 10.84
N ASP A 73 10.89 14.40 11.39
CA ASP A 73 12.14 14.25 12.14
C ASP A 73 11.95 13.75 13.58
N GLU A 74 10.81 14.05 14.20
CA GLU A 74 10.40 13.41 15.46
C GLU A 74 10.02 11.93 15.23
N LEU A 75 9.36 11.61 14.11
CA LEU A 75 8.95 10.23 13.79
C LEU A 75 10.15 9.30 13.58
N LYS A 76 11.26 9.77 13.02
CA LYS A 76 12.51 9.01 12.83
C LYS A 76 13.11 8.45 14.12
N GLN A 77 12.69 8.95 15.29
CA GLN A 77 13.13 8.47 16.60
C GLN A 77 12.38 7.22 17.09
N TYR A 78 11.43 6.72 16.30
CA TYR A 78 10.57 5.55 16.56
C TYR A 78 10.76 4.44 15.50
N ASP A 79 11.97 4.37 14.95
CA ASP A 79 12.47 3.34 14.02
C ASP A 79 12.64 1.95 14.66
N GLY A 80 12.59 1.88 16.00
CA GLY A 80 12.78 0.67 16.77
C GLY A 80 14.22 0.37 17.17
N SER A 81 15.19 1.25 16.90
CA SER A 81 16.56 1.13 17.40
C SER A 81 16.65 1.21 18.92
N ASP A 82 15.68 1.89 19.56
CA ASP A 82 15.47 1.90 21.00
C ASP A 82 14.43 0.81 21.40
N PRO A 83 14.79 -0.20 22.22
CA PRO A 83 13.86 -1.25 22.64
C PRO A 83 12.68 -0.72 23.47
N GLU A 84 12.88 0.34 24.27
CA GLU A 84 11.90 0.85 25.23
C GLU A 84 10.86 1.78 24.57
N LYS A 85 11.12 2.23 23.33
CA LYS A 85 10.17 3.04 22.54
C LYS A 85 9.18 2.19 21.75
N PRO A 86 7.95 2.71 21.52
CA PRO A 86 7.04 2.13 20.55
C PRO A 86 7.60 2.29 19.13
N LEU A 87 7.21 1.35 18.26
CA LEU A 87 7.61 1.28 16.87
C LEU A 87 6.52 1.95 16.02
N LEU A 88 6.81 3.11 15.44
CA LEU A 88 5.80 3.92 14.74
C LEU A 88 6.06 3.97 13.24
N MET A 89 4.98 3.99 12.47
CA MET A 89 5.02 4.12 11.01
C MET A 89 3.87 5.00 10.54
N ALA A 90 4.12 5.88 9.57
CA ALA A 90 3.07 6.71 8.99
C ALA A 90 2.62 6.21 7.60
N ILE A 91 1.33 6.37 7.33
CA ILE A 91 0.70 6.16 6.02
C ILE A 91 -0.29 7.31 5.82
N LYS A 92 -0.18 8.00 4.69
CA LYS A 92 -1.02 9.16 4.30
C LYS A 92 -0.97 10.32 5.30
N GLY A 93 0.10 10.42 6.09
CA GLY A 93 0.21 11.33 7.24
C GLY A 93 -0.56 10.88 8.50
N GLN A 94 -1.14 9.68 8.55
CA GLN A 94 -1.68 9.06 9.77
C GLN A 94 -0.59 8.19 10.42
N ILE A 95 -0.35 8.31 11.73
CA ILE A 95 0.68 7.52 12.44
C ILE A 95 0.03 6.32 13.13
N TYR A 96 0.57 5.13 12.87
CA TYR A 96 0.14 3.85 13.44
C TYR A 96 1.24 3.25 14.33
N ASP A 97 0.83 2.62 15.44
CA ASP A 97 1.70 1.82 16.28
C ASP A 97 1.81 0.39 15.74
N VAL A 98 3.00 0.04 15.24
CA VAL A 98 3.31 -1.27 14.66
C VAL A 98 4.15 -2.15 15.61
N SER A 99 4.24 -1.80 16.90
CA SER A 99 5.04 -2.53 17.92
C SER A 99 4.66 -4.00 18.06
N GLN A 100 3.37 -4.34 17.90
CA GLN A 100 2.89 -5.73 17.86
C GLN A 100 3.46 -6.57 16.70
N SER A 101 4.09 -5.92 15.72
CA SER A 101 4.73 -6.53 14.55
C SER A 101 6.22 -6.18 14.47
N ARG A 102 6.90 -6.03 15.62
CA ARG A 102 8.34 -5.72 15.71
C ARG A 102 9.25 -6.75 15.03
N MET A 103 8.80 -7.99 14.80
CA MET A 103 9.51 -8.98 13.97
C MET A 103 9.59 -8.58 12.48
N PHE A 104 8.67 -7.74 12.01
CA PHE A 104 8.55 -7.30 10.63
C PHE A 104 9.18 -5.92 10.40
N TYR A 105 8.82 -4.95 11.26
CA TYR A 105 9.23 -3.54 11.13
C TYR A 105 10.34 -3.12 12.10
N GLY A 106 10.76 -3.97 13.05
CA GLY A 106 11.85 -3.67 13.98
C GLY A 106 13.23 -3.94 13.36
N PRO A 107 14.33 -3.57 14.03
CA PRO A 107 15.69 -3.76 13.52
C PRO A 107 15.97 -5.20 13.05
N GLY A 108 16.45 -5.35 11.83
CA GLY A 108 16.69 -6.64 11.17
C GLY A 108 15.46 -7.31 10.52
N GLY A 109 14.25 -6.77 10.72
CA GLY A 109 13.04 -7.21 10.03
C GLY A 109 13.01 -6.79 8.55
N PRO A 110 12.32 -7.54 7.67
CA PRO A 110 12.26 -7.28 6.22
C PRO A 110 11.59 -5.95 5.84
N TYR A 111 10.88 -5.32 6.78
CA TYR A 111 10.18 -4.04 6.59
C TYR A 111 10.73 -2.92 7.50
N ALA A 112 11.88 -3.13 8.13
CA ALA A 112 12.51 -2.17 9.06
C ALA A 112 12.71 -0.78 8.46
N LEU A 113 13.00 -0.71 7.16
CA LEU A 113 13.22 0.55 6.44
C LEU A 113 12.00 1.48 6.40
N PHE A 114 10.78 0.97 6.65
CA PHE A 114 9.56 1.78 6.77
C PHE A 114 9.36 2.38 8.18
N ALA A 115 9.93 1.80 9.23
CA ALA A 115 9.75 2.29 10.59
C ALA A 115 10.37 3.69 10.77
N GLY A 116 9.75 4.51 11.61
CA GLY A 116 10.13 5.89 11.85
C GLY A 116 9.93 6.84 10.65
N LYS A 117 9.20 6.43 9.60
CA LYS A 117 8.99 7.23 8.37
C LYS A 117 7.53 7.19 7.91
N ASP A 118 7.19 8.07 6.97
CA ASP A 118 5.97 7.94 6.18
C ASP A 118 6.24 7.06 4.95
N ALA A 119 5.52 5.94 4.87
CA ALA A 119 5.66 4.93 3.83
C ALA A 119 4.65 5.10 2.69
N SER A 120 3.93 6.23 2.59
CA SER A 120 2.86 6.45 1.61
C SER A 120 3.26 6.10 0.18
N ARG A 121 4.29 6.77 -0.35
CA ARG A 121 4.73 6.56 -1.74
C ARG A 121 5.32 5.15 -1.93
N ALA A 122 6.01 4.61 -0.93
CA ALA A 122 6.55 3.26 -0.97
C ALA A 122 5.45 2.18 -1.03
N LEU A 123 4.42 2.27 -0.18
CA LEU A 123 3.28 1.34 -0.17
C LEU A 123 2.43 1.45 -1.44
N ALA A 124 2.18 2.68 -1.92
CA ALA A 124 1.47 2.94 -3.18
C ALA A 124 2.13 2.25 -4.39
N LYS A 125 3.47 2.29 -4.43
CA LYS A 125 4.30 1.76 -5.52
C LYS A 125 4.82 0.33 -5.27
N MET A 126 4.53 -0.25 -4.11
CA MET A 126 5.13 -1.49 -3.60
C MET A 126 6.68 -1.49 -3.62
N SER A 127 7.27 -0.31 -3.42
CA SER A 127 8.72 -0.04 -3.44
C SER A 127 9.35 -0.22 -2.07
N PHE A 128 10.61 -0.67 -2.05
CA PHE A 128 11.46 -0.76 -0.86
C PHE A 128 12.64 0.23 -0.93
N GLU A 129 12.69 1.07 -1.95
CA GLU A 129 13.79 2.02 -2.16
C GLU A 129 13.66 3.25 -1.27
N GLU A 130 14.78 3.72 -0.70
CA GLU A 130 14.77 4.84 0.25
C GLU A 130 14.20 6.15 -0.34
N LYS A 131 14.33 6.34 -1.65
CA LYS A 131 13.75 7.50 -2.38
C LYS A 131 12.21 7.51 -2.45
N ASP A 132 11.55 6.39 -2.19
CA ASP A 132 10.08 6.30 -2.12
C ASP A 132 9.56 6.37 -0.66
N LEU A 133 10.43 6.51 0.34
CA LEU A 133 10.08 6.64 1.76
C LEU A 133 9.65 8.07 2.11
N THR A 134 8.54 8.51 1.53
CA THR A 134 7.97 9.84 1.74
C THR A 134 6.44 9.82 1.81
N GLY A 135 5.90 10.75 2.58
CA GLY A 135 4.47 11.07 2.65
C GLY A 135 3.95 11.90 1.46
N ASP A 136 4.83 12.29 0.53
CA ASP A 136 4.44 12.94 -0.72
C ASP A 136 3.82 11.92 -1.70
N ILE A 137 2.53 12.11 -1.97
CA ILE A 137 1.72 11.31 -2.91
C ILE A 137 1.61 11.95 -4.31
N SER A 138 2.33 13.04 -4.57
CA SER A 138 2.24 13.79 -5.83
C SER A 138 2.71 12.96 -7.03
N GLY A 139 1.94 12.98 -8.12
CA GLY A 139 2.27 12.24 -9.34
C GLY A 139 2.17 10.71 -9.22
N LEU A 140 1.50 10.19 -8.19
CA LEU A 140 1.03 8.80 -8.18
C LEU A 140 -0.16 8.63 -9.15
N GLY A 141 -0.19 7.49 -9.85
CA GLY A 141 -1.29 7.11 -10.74
C GLY A 141 -2.52 6.59 -9.99
N PRO A 142 -3.69 6.49 -10.66
CA PRO A 142 -4.93 6.03 -10.02
C PRO A 142 -4.81 4.67 -9.30
N PHE A 143 -4.14 3.70 -9.94
CA PHE A 143 -3.91 2.37 -9.35
C PHE A 143 -2.97 2.38 -8.13
N GLU A 144 -2.01 3.32 -8.09
CA GLU A 144 -1.08 3.46 -6.95
C GLU A 144 -1.79 4.13 -5.77
N LEU A 145 -2.70 5.07 -6.04
CA LEU A 145 -3.58 5.68 -5.03
C LEU A 145 -4.62 4.69 -4.49
N GLU A 146 -5.20 3.85 -5.35
CA GLU A 146 -6.08 2.75 -4.96
C GLU A 146 -5.33 1.75 -4.06
N ALA A 147 -4.13 1.30 -4.46
CA ALA A 147 -3.28 0.44 -3.64
C ALA A 147 -2.92 1.07 -2.29
N LEU A 148 -2.64 2.38 -2.23
CA LEU A 148 -2.37 3.11 -1.00
C LEU A 148 -3.60 3.16 -0.07
N GLN A 149 -4.80 3.38 -0.61
CA GLN A 149 -6.04 3.35 0.16
C GLN A 149 -6.33 1.93 0.69
N ASP A 150 -6.05 0.91 -0.11
CA ASP A 150 -6.18 -0.49 0.25
C ASP A 150 -5.19 -0.88 1.38
N TRP A 151 -3.98 -0.31 1.38
CA TRP A 151 -3.03 -0.40 2.49
C TRP A 151 -3.49 0.38 3.73
N GLU A 152 -3.96 1.62 3.59
CA GLU A 152 -4.50 2.42 4.70
C GLU A 152 -5.61 1.64 5.44
N TYR A 153 -6.57 1.06 4.72
CA TYR A 153 -7.65 0.27 5.31
C TYR A 153 -7.14 -0.99 6.06
N LYS A 154 -6.17 -1.71 5.49
CA LYS A 154 -5.53 -2.87 6.14
C LYS A 154 -4.78 -2.45 7.41
N PHE A 155 -4.14 -1.29 7.42
CA PHE A 155 -3.44 -0.78 8.60
C PHE A 155 -4.41 -0.27 9.67
N MET A 156 -5.46 0.46 9.32
CA MET A 156 -6.54 0.85 10.24
C MET A 156 -7.24 -0.35 10.89
N SER A 157 -7.32 -1.48 10.17
CA SER A 157 -7.94 -2.72 10.67
C SER A 157 -7.01 -3.54 11.59
N LYS A 158 -5.69 -3.39 11.45
CA LYS A 158 -4.67 -4.20 12.17
C LYS A 158 -4.00 -3.46 13.32
N TYR A 159 -3.74 -2.15 13.18
CA TYR A 159 -2.92 -1.35 14.08
C TYR A 159 -3.67 -0.16 14.67
N VAL A 160 -3.25 0.28 15.86
CA VAL A 160 -3.84 1.45 16.52
C VAL A 160 -3.28 2.73 15.90
N LYS A 161 -4.16 3.63 15.43
CA LYS A 161 -3.77 5.00 15.08
C LYS A 161 -3.43 5.76 16.37
N VAL A 162 -2.22 6.31 16.43
CA VAL A 162 -1.69 7.04 17.60
C VAL A 162 -1.42 8.52 17.34
N GLY A 163 -1.41 8.97 16.09
CA GLY A 163 -1.12 10.36 15.75
C GLY A 163 -1.29 10.73 14.29
N THR A 164 -0.76 11.89 13.93
CA THR A 164 -0.73 12.46 12.58
C THR A 164 0.60 13.17 12.32
N ILE A 165 1.04 13.25 11.06
CA ILE A 165 2.21 14.03 10.67
C ILE A 165 1.84 15.51 10.53
N LYS A 166 2.64 16.38 11.15
CA LYS A 166 2.64 17.84 10.95
C LYS A 166 3.06 18.19 9.52
N LYS A 167 2.15 18.13 8.55
CA LYS A 167 2.41 18.61 7.19
C LYS A 167 2.54 20.15 7.19
N PRO A 168 3.58 20.74 6.58
CA PRO A 168 3.58 22.16 6.29
C PRO A 168 2.40 22.45 5.33
N VAL A 169 1.66 23.52 5.61
CA VAL A 169 0.34 23.76 4.99
C VAL A 169 0.45 23.93 3.48
N ALA A 170 -0.19 23.01 2.76
CA ALA A 170 -0.70 23.20 1.41
C ALA A 170 -2.21 22.97 1.48
N GLU A 171 -3.00 24.05 1.44
CA GLU A 171 -4.46 23.96 1.53
C GLU A 171 -5.05 23.37 0.24
N GLY A 172 -5.91 22.38 0.41
CA GLY A 172 -6.74 21.78 -0.63
C GLY A 172 -7.94 21.13 0.06
N ASP A 173 -9.15 21.56 -0.32
CA ASP A 173 -10.45 21.10 0.17
C ASP A 173 -10.70 21.24 1.69
N THR A 174 -10.88 22.50 2.12
CA THR A 174 -11.57 22.84 3.38
C THR A 174 -13.04 22.42 3.35
N ALA A 175 -13.49 21.67 4.36
CA ALA A 175 -14.91 21.37 4.56
C ALA A 175 -15.32 21.34 6.07
N PRO A 176 -15.34 22.49 6.77
CA PRO A 176 -15.94 22.59 8.09
C PRO A 176 -17.47 22.77 7.99
N ALA A 177 -18.24 21.80 8.50
CA ALA A 177 -19.71 21.84 8.50
C ALA A 177 -20.30 21.34 9.83
N ALA A 178 -20.28 22.21 10.84
CA ALA A 178 -21.15 22.13 12.01
C ALA A 178 -22.21 23.25 11.92
N GLY A 179 -23.38 23.03 12.52
CA GLY A 179 -24.49 24.01 12.52
C GLY A 179 -24.21 25.28 13.33
N GLU A 180 -25.10 26.28 13.36
CA GLU A 180 -26.47 26.35 12.81
C GLU A 180 -26.84 27.83 12.44
N PRO A 181 -28.10 28.26 12.18
CA PRO A 181 -28.36 29.31 11.18
C PRO A 181 -28.50 30.75 11.69
N ALA A 182 -28.43 31.70 10.74
CA ALA A 182 -29.01 33.04 10.83
C ALA A 182 -29.58 33.46 9.47
N GLU A 183 -30.62 34.30 9.44
CA GLU A 183 -31.52 34.46 8.28
C GLU A 183 -31.25 35.68 7.38
N SER A 184 -31.79 35.58 6.15
CA SER A 184 -32.44 36.66 5.38
C SER A 184 -31.63 37.90 4.95
N SER A 185 -31.44 38.04 3.63
CA SER A 185 -32.22 39.03 2.87
C SER A 185 -32.27 38.70 1.36
N THR A 186 -33.24 39.26 0.63
CA THR A 186 -33.59 38.94 -0.77
C THR A 186 -33.49 40.14 -1.71
N ALA A 187 -32.93 39.94 -2.91
CA ALA A 187 -33.19 40.63 -4.19
C ALA A 187 -32.06 40.30 -5.19
N GLU A 188 -32.18 40.36 -6.52
CA GLU A 188 -33.22 40.10 -7.52
C GLU A 188 -32.58 40.47 -8.89
N VAL A 189 -32.97 39.78 -9.97
CA VAL A 189 -33.08 40.33 -11.35
C VAL A 189 -31.82 40.71 -12.18
N SER A 190 -31.68 39.99 -13.31
CA SER A 190 -31.12 40.42 -14.62
C SER A 190 -29.60 40.72 -14.80
N SER A 191 -29.02 40.65 -16.01
CA SER A 191 -29.39 39.94 -17.26
C SER A 191 -28.24 40.05 -18.30
N SER A 192 -28.46 39.43 -19.48
CA SER A 192 -27.82 39.70 -20.78
C SER A 192 -26.67 38.78 -21.22
N SER A 193 -26.90 38.17 -22.39
CA SER A 193 -25.99 37.33 -23.16
C SER A 193 -24.80 38.08 -23.76
N SER A 194 -23.78 37.34 -24.20
CA SER A 194 -23.33 37.33 -25.61
C SER A 194 -22.40 36.15 -25.95
N LYS A 195 -22.56 35.59 -27.16
CA LYS A 195 -21.64 34.66 -27.84
C LYS A 195 -21.76 34.91 -29.35
N PRO A 196 -20.64 35.14 -30.06
CA PRO A 196 -20.13 34.18 -31.07
C PRO A 196 -18.60 33.94 -30.83
N ALA A 197 -17.86 32.97 -31.38
CA ALA A 197 -17.86 32.33 -32.71
C ALA A 197 -17.36 33.26 -33.84
N GLU A 198 -16.66 32.79 -34.90
CA GLU A 198 -16.21 31.42 -35.26
C GLU A 198 -14.79 31.09 -34.67
N ASP A 199 -13.64 30.75 -35.29
CA ASP A 199 -13.18 30.46 -36.68
C ASP A 199 -11.83 29.66 -36.67
N SER A 200 -11.03 29.63 -37.76
CA SER A 200 -9.84 28.76 -37.98
C SER A 200 -8.89 29.34 -39.08
N PRO A 201 -7.95 28.59 -39.71
CA PRO A 201 -6.86 27.72 -39.21
C PRO A 201 -5.45 28.16 -39.75
N SER A 202 -4.39 27.38 -39.46
CA SER A 202 -3.21 27.23 -40.35
C SER A 202 -2.41 25.93 -40.10
N GLU A 203 -1.90 25.33 -41.17
CA GLU A 203 -0.96 24.19 -41.24
C GLU A 203 0.51 24.71 -41.15
N SER A 204 1.64 23.98 -41.21
CA SER A 204 2.10 22.57 -41.35
C SER A 204 3.44 22.44 -40.56
N HIS A 205 4.30 21.40 -40.52
CA HIS A 205 4.55 20.08 -41.16
C HIS A 205 4.89 19.03 -40.04
N ALA A 206 5.12 17.72 -40.20
CA ALA A 206 6.12 16.90 -40.95
C ALA A 206 7.60 17.26 -40.67
N ASP A 207 8.55 16.35 -40.38
CA ASP A 207 8.70 14.88 -40.51
C ASP A 207 9.55 14.36 -39.31
N LYS A 208 9.84 13.08 -39.01
CA LYS A 208 9.31 11.72 -39.24
C LYS A 208 10.44 10.75 -38.82
N ALA A 209 10.08 9.82 -37.92
CA ALA A 209 10.75 8.58 -37.49
C ALA A 209 12.09 8.08 -38.12
N ALA A 210 12.94 7.52 -37.26
CA ALA A 210 13.80 6.35 -37.53
C ALA A 210 14.00 5.53 -36.24
N GLU A 211 14.30 4.23 -36.36
CA GLU A 211 14.21 3.23 -35.27
C GLU A 211 15.38 2.21 -35.34
N GLU A 212 15.66 1.56 -34.20
CA GLU A 212 16.35 0.27 -33.98
C GLU A 212 17.83 -0.01 -34.39
N THR A 213 18.58 -0.51 -33.39
CA THR A 213 19.79 -1.38 -33.47
C THR A 213 21.11 -0.78 -34.04
N PRO A 214 22.26 -1.37 -33.68
CA PRO A 214 22.77 -2.51 -34.46
C PRO A 214 23.20 -3.72 -33.61
N ALA A 215 23.37 -4.88 -34.28
CA ALA A 215 23.82 -6.14 -33.69
C ALA A 215 25.35 -6.38 -33.80
N ALA A 216 25.83 -7.44 -33.14
CA ALA A 216 27.24 -7.73 -32.88
C ALA A 216 28.14 -7.94 -34.12
N ALA A 217 29.42 -7.53 -34.00
CA ALA A 217 30.49 -7.88 -34.93
C ALA A 217 31.83 -8.23 -34.21
N LYS A 218 32.15 -9.52 -34.24
CA LYS A 218 33.48 -10.18 -34.30
C LYS A 218 34.76 -9.30 -34.27
N ASN A 219 35.67 -9.62 -33.33
CA ASN A 219 37.14 -9.73 -33.45
C ASN A 219 37.60 -10.69 -32.32
N VAL A 220 38.49 -11.67 -32.49
CA VAL A 220 39.90 -11.64 -32.93
C VAL A 220 40.81 -10.96 -31.89
N GLU A 221 41.24 -11.73 -30.89
CA GLU A 221 42.57 -12.38 -30.87
C GLU A 221 42.44 -13.78 -30.24
#